data_AF-A0A392NJD1-F1
#
_entry.id   AF-A0A392NJD1-F1
#
_cell.length_a   1.000
_cell.length_b   1.000
_cell.length_c   1.000
_cell.angle_alpha   90.00
_cell.angle_beta   90.00
_cell.angle_gamma   90.00
#
_symmetry.space_group_name_H-M   'P 1'
#
loop_
_entity.id
_entity.type
_entity.pdbx_description
1 polymer ?
#
loop_
_entity_poly.entity_id
_entity_poly.type
_entity_poly.pdbx_seq_one_letter_code
_entity_poly.pdbx_strand_id
1 'polypeptide(L)'
;MGHVNLPASKRTSSINYNPRQWRLLDLISAAFFGLVFLFFVLVFTPLGDSMAASGRQTLLMSGSDPQQRLRLLAAIETGQPRVIEACPADAVDHMPCEDPRLNSQLSREMNYYRERHCPPLENTPLCLVPPPSGYKVSVQWPESLHKV
;
A
#
# COMPACT_ATOMS: atom_id res chain seq x y z
N MET A 1 -36.09 68.81 -7.60
CA MET A 1 -37.12 67.76 -7.52
C MET A 1 -36.91 66.81 -8.69
N GLY A 2 -36.38 65.61 -8.43
CA GLY A 2 -36.16 64.61 -9.46
C GLY A 2 -36.40 63.23 -8.86
N HIS A 3 -37.61 62.71 -9.01
CA HIS A 3 -37.97 61.35 -8.60
C HIS A 3 -37.50 60.37 -9.67
N VAL A 4 -36.52 59.54 -9.33
CA VAL A 4 -36.10 58.41 -10.17
C VAL A 4 -37.13 57.30 -10.01
N ASN A 5 -37.98 57.11 -11.02
CA ASN A 5 -38.89 55.97 -11.12
C ASN A 5 -38.13 54.77 -11.70
N LEU A 6 -37.77 53.81 -10.84
CA LEU A 6 -37.30 52.49 -11.27
C LEU A 6 -38.53 51.59 -11.52
N PRO A 7 -38.66 50.97 -12.71
CA PRO A 7 -39.76 50.04 -12.95
C PRO A 7 -39.57 48.77 -12.12
N ALA A 8 -40.66 48.33 -11.48
CA ALA A 8 -40.70 47.12 -10.69
C ALA A 8 -40.29 45.89 -11.54
N SER A 9 -39.32 45.14 -11.02
CA SER A 9 -38.90 43.85 -11.56
C SER A 9 -40.10 42.89 -11.60
N LYS A 10 -40.72 42.75 -12.77
CA LYS A 10 -41.68 41.68 -13.05
C LYS A 10 -40.91 40.36 -13.12
N ARG A 11 -40.76 39.70 -11.98
CA ARG A 11 -40.36 38.30 -11.89
C ARG A 11 -41.57 37.44 -12.26
N THR A 12 -41.80 37.26 -13.57
CA THR A 12 -42.82 36.34 -14.10
C THR A 12 -42.22 35.50 -15.22
N SER A 13 -41.70 34.33 -14.85
CA SER A 13 -41.68 33.15 -15.71
C SER A 13 -42.30 32.00 -14.90
N SER A 14 -43.63 31.99 -14.94
CA SER A 14 -44.48 30.87 -14.54
C SER A 14 -44.16 29.67 -15.45
N ILE A 15 -43.25 28.81 -15.01
CA ILE A 15 -43.18 27.42 -15.49
C ILE A 15 -43.96 26.61 -14.45
N ASN A 16 -45.02 25.92 -14.88
CA ASN A 16 -45.83 25.03 -14.06
C ASN A 16 -44.93 23.96 -13.45
N TYR A 17 -44.45 24.18 -12.23
CA TYR A 17 -43.66 23.20 -11.55
C TYR A 17 -44.35 22.76 -10.26
N ASN A 18 -44.74 21.50 -10.24
CA ASN A 18 -45.34 20.86 -9.08
C ASN A 18 -44.30 20.85 -7.95
N PRO A 19 -44.57 21.51 -6.81
CA PRO A 19 -43.60 21.62 -5.71
C PRO A 19 -43.23 20.26 -5.11
N ARG A 20 -44.08 19.24 -5.29
CA ARG A 20 -43.82 17.85 -4.88
C ARG A 20 -42.82 17.13 -5.80
N GLN A 21 -42.75 17.49 -7.08
CA GLN A 21 -41.89 16.85 -8.07
C GLN A 21 -40.42 17.26 -7.91
N TRP A 22 -40.15 18.54 -7.63
CA TRP A 22 -38.80 18.99 -7.27
C TRP A 22 -38.31 18.33 -5.98
N ARG A 23 -39.16 18.28 -4.94
CA ARG A 23 -38.80 17.64 -3.67
C ARG A 23 -38.46 16.15 -3.83
N LEU A 24 -39.15 15.44 -4.72
CA LEU A 24 -38.83 14.05 -5.03
C LEU A 24 -37.47 13.93 -5.74
N LEU A 25 -37.20 14.81 -6.71
CA LEU A 25 -35.94 14.83 -7.44
C LEU A 25 -34.76 15.24 -6.55
N ASP A 26 -34.98 16.15 -5.62
CA ASP A 26 -34.01 16.55 -4.59
C ASP A 26 -33.69 15.38 -3.64
N LEU A 27 -34.71 14.60 -3.23
CA LEU A 27 -34.50 13.40 -2.41
C LEU A 27 -33.76 12.29 -3.17
N ILE A 28 -34.10 12.07 -4.43
CA ILE A 28 -33.42 11.08 -5.28
C ILE A 28 -31.96 11.47 -5.50
N SER A 29 -31.69 12.75 -5.78
CA SER A 29 -30.32 13.24 -5.96
C SER A 29 -29.51 13.16 -4.66
N ALA A 30 -30.08 13.57 -3.53
CA ALA A 30 -29.42 13.44 -2.22
C ALA A 30 -29.10 11.99 -1.88
N ALA A 31 -30.01 11.04 -2.15
CA ALA A 31 -29.76 9.62 -1.94
C ALA A 31 -28.64 9.09 -2.84
N PHE A 32 -28.64 9.47 -4.13
CA PHE A 32 -27.59 9.11 -5.07
C PHE A 32 -26.22 9.63 -4.62
N PHE A 33 -26.10 10.91 -4.30
CA PHE A 33 -24.83 11.49 -3.82
C PHE A 33 -24.40 10.92 -2.47
N GLY A 34 -25.34 10.59 -1.58
CA GLY A 34 -25.05 9.92 -0.31
C GLY A 34 -24.48 8.51 -0.50
N LEU A 35 -25.04 7.72 -1.43
CA LEU A 35 -24.52 6.39 -1.78
C LEU A 35 -23.14 6.46 -2.42
N VAL A 36 -22.92 7.42 -3.33
CA VAL A 36 -21.61 7.66 -3.95
C VAL A 36 -20.59 8.06 -2.89
N PHE A 37 -20.93 8.99 -2.00
CA PHE A 37 -20.05 9.40 -0.91
C PHE A 37 -19.72 8.23 0.03
N LEU A 38 -20.72 7.43 0.41
CA LEU A 38 -20.53 6.23 1.23
C LEU A 38 -19.62 5.21 0.54
N PHE A 39 -19.77 5.00 -0.76
CA PHE A 39 -18.85 4.17 -1.55
C PHE A 39 -17.41 4.68 -1.47
N PHE A 40 -17.19 5.99 -1.66
CA PHE A 40 -15.85 6.58 -1.54
C PHE A 40 -15.29 6.48 -0.11
N VAL A 41 -16.11 6.67 0.91
CA VAL A 41 -15.70 6.48 2.30
C VAL A 41 -15.28 5.03 2.54
N LEU A 42 -16.05 4.04 2.08
CA LEU A 42 -15.68 2.63 2.21
C LEU A 42 -14.43 2.24 1.41
N VAL A 43 -14.14 2.91 0.29
CA VAL A 43 -12.94 2.61 -0.53
C VAL A 43 -11.68 3.31 -0.02
N PHE A 44 -11.80 4.55 0.47
CA PHE A 44 -10.66 5.42 0.77
C PHE A 44 -10.44 5.69 2.27
N THR A 45 -11.34 5.23 3.16
CA THR A 45 -11.20 5.41 4.62
C THR A 45 -11.18 4.07 5.34
N PRO A 46 -10.56 3.99 6.54
CA PRO A 46 -10.31 2.72 7.25
C PRO A 46 -11.57 2.02 7.81
N LEU A 47 -12.77 2.58 7.63
CA LEU A 47 -14.02 1.91 8.05
C LEU A 47 -14.48 0.83 7.05
N GLY A 48 -13.98 0.85 5.81
CA GLY A 48 -14.25 -0.18 4.81
C GLY A 48 -13.11 -1.20 4.77
N ASP A 49 -13.10 -2.15 5.70
CA ASP A 49 -12.14 -3.23 5.64
C ASP A 49 -12.36 -4.08 4.37
N SER A 50 -11.30 -4.09 3.54
CA SER A 50 -10.88 -5.19 2.66
C SER A 50 -11.40 -5.29 1.22
N MET A 51 -10.85 -4.45 0.34
CA MET A 51 -10.29 -4.91 -0.95
C MET A 51 -8.90 -4.32 -1.25
N ALA A 52 -8.60 -3.12 -0.75
CA ALA A 52 -7.24 -2.57 -0.78
C ALA A 52 -6.32 -3.16 0.32
N ALA A 53 -6.89 -3.89 1.28
CA ALA A 53 -6.15 -4.49 2.40
C ALA A 53 -5.59 -5.89 2.11
N SER A 54 -6.12 -6.64 1.13
CA SER A 54 -5.58 -7.98 0.82
C SER A 54 -4.13 -7.92 0.30
N GLY A 55 -3.73 -6.80 -0.31
CA GLY A 55 -2.34 -6.51 -0.66
C GLY A 55 -1.53 -5.77 0.43
N ARG A 56 -2.16 -5.33 1.52
CA ARG A 56 -1.47 -4.70 2.66
C ARG A 56 -1.16 -5.69 3.78
N GLN A 57 -1.95 -6.75 3.95
CA GLN A 57 -1.69 -7.77 4.97
C GLN A 57 -0.53 -8.70 4.62
N THR A 58 -0.18 -8.87 3.34
CA THR A 58 1.07 -9.56 2.97
C THR A 58 2.31 -8.71 3.19
N LEU A 59 2.20 -7.38 3.23
CA LEU A 59 3.31 -6.50 3.63
C LEU A 59 3.50 -6.40 5.16
N LEU A 60 2.60 -7.02 5.93
CA LEU A 60 2.84 -7.37 7.33
C LEU A 60 3.33 -8.83 7.44
N MET A 61 4.00 -9.35 6.40
CA MET A 61 4.81 -10.57 6.53
C MET A 61 5.95 -10.28 7.50
N SER A 62 5.68 -10.62 8.75
CA SER A 62 6.65 -10.86 9.80
C SER A 62 7.55 -9.67 10.08
N GLY A 63 7.12 -8.79 11.00
CA GLY A 63 8.07 -8.02 11.78
C GLY A 63 9.06 -9.00 12.38
N SER A 64 10.22 -9.14 11.76
CA SER A 64 11.33 -9.88 12.34
C SER A 64 11.75 -9.04 13.53
N ASP A 65 11.26 -9.41 14.71
CA ASP A 65 11.72 -8.83 15.97
C ASP A 65 13.26 -8.71 15.88
N PRO A 66 13.84 -7.51 16.04
CA PRO A 66 15.28 -7.31 15.92
C PRO A 66 16.07 -8.28 16.82
N GLN A 67 15.49 -8.69 17.95
CA GLN A 67 16.09 -9.72 18.82
C GLN A 67 16.18 -11.09 18.16
N GLN A 68 15.24 -11.43 17.28
CA GLN A 68 15.17 -12.73 16.61
C GLN A 68 16.29 -12.88 15.57
N ARG A 69 16.63 -11.81 14.85
CA ARG A 69 17.78 -11.78 13.93
C ARG A 69 19.10 -11.95 14.69
N LEU A 70 19.28 -11.23 15.80
CA LEU A 70 20.48 -11.35 16.64
C LEU A 70 20.63 -12.77 17.22
N ARG A 71 19.53 -13.38 17.68
CA ARG A 71 19.51 -14.78 18.14
C ARG A 71 19.86 -15.77 17.03
N LEU A 72 19.40 -15.54 15.80
CA LEU A 72 19.76 -16.38 14.65
C LEU A 72 21.25 -16.29 14.35
N LEU A 73 21.82 -15.08 14.31
CA LEU A 73 23.26 -14.89 14.06
C LEU A 73 24.10 -15.58 15.13
N ALA A 74 23.75 -15.41 16.41
CA ALA A 74 24.43 -16.10 17.51
C ALA A 74 24.32 -17.63 17.41
N ALA A 75 23.17 -18.16 16.95
CA ALA A 75 23.00 -19.59 16.73
C ALA A 75 23.87 -20.11 15.57
N ILE A 76 24.00 -19.35 14.48
CA ILE A 76 24.87 -19.70 13.35
C ILE A 76 26.35 -19.69 13.77
N GLU A 77 26.78 -18.67 14.51
CA GLU A 77 28.15 -18.54 15.01
C GLU A 77 28.54 -19.68 15.95
N THR A 78 27.58 -20.19 16.74
CA THR A 78 27.78 -21.35 17.62
C THR A 78 27.66 -22.69 16.90
N GLY A 79 27.48 -22.69 15.57
CA GLY A 79 27.35 -23.90 14.75
C GLY A 79 26.02 -24.64 14.94
N GLN A 80 25.01 -23.99 15.53
CA GLN A 80 23.69 -24.60 15.67
C GLN A 80 22.90 -24.49 14.36
N PRO A 81 22.42 -25.62 13.81
CA PRO A 81 21.54 -25.58 12.66
C PRO A 81 20.21 -24.94 13.05
N ARG A 82 19.85 -23.86 12.37
CA ARG A 82 18.53 -23.21 12.47
C ARG A 82 17.85 -23.30 11.12
N VAL A 83 16.60 -23.75 11.14
CA VAL A 83 15.75 -23.75 9.96
C VAL A 83 15.32 -22.30 9.73
N ILE A 84 15.74 -21.73 8.61
CA ILE A 84 15.24 -20.44 8.13
C ILE A 84 14.21 -20.77 7.06
N GLU A 85 13.02 -20.21 7.20
CA GLU A 85 11.93 -20.44 6.25
C GLU A 85 12.23 -19.83 4.88
N ALA A 86 11.67 -20.43 3.83
CA ALA A 86 11.76 -19.87 2.50
C ALA A 86 10.99 -18.55 2.41
N CYS A 87 11.49 -17.62 1.59
CA CYS A 87 10.76 -16.40 1.29
C CYS A 87 9.43 -16.72 0.59
N PRO A 88 8.36 -15.96 0.90
CA PRO A 88 7.09 -16.15 0.22
C PRO A 88 7.21 -15.77 -1.26
N ALA A 89 6.36 -16.35 -2.11
CA ALA A 89 6.48 -16.20 -3.56
C ALA A 89 6.22 -14.77 -4.07
N ASP A 90 5.55 -13.94 -3.29
CA ASP A 90 5.32 -12.52 -3.55
C ASP A 90 6.57 -11.66 -3.31
N ALA A 91 7.58 -12.18 -2.60
CA ALA A 91 8.83 -11.48 -2.32
C ALA A 91 9.91 -11.66 -3.41
N VAL A 92 9.61 -12.33 -4.53
CA VAL A 92 10.59 -12.61 -5.59
C VAL A 92 11.20 -11.34 -6.19
N ASP A 93 10.37 -10.31 -6.39
CA ASP A 93 10.79 -9.02 -6.96
C ASP A 93 11.02 -7.94 -5.87
N HIS A 94 11.09 -8.35 -4.61
CA HIS A 94 11.24 -7.42 -3.50
C HIS A 94 12.65 -6.83 -3.45
N MET A 95 12.77 -5.55 -3.79
CA MET A 95 14.02 -4.78 -3.72
C MET A 95 13.95 -3.77 -2.56
N PRO A 96 14.35 -4.15 -1.32
CA PRO A 96 14.07 -3.35 -0.12
C PRO A 96 14.68 -1.94 -0.16
N CYS A 97 15.85 -1.78 -0.77
CA CYS A 97 16.54 -0.48 -0.83
C CYS A 97 16.10 0.43 -1.99
N GLU A 98 15.26 -0.09 -2.90
CA GLU A 98 14.70 0.66 -4.02
C GLU A 98 13.15 0.68 -3.99
N ASP A 99 12.55 0.44 -2.81
CA ASP A 99 11.10 0.38 -2.67
C ASP A 99 10.46 1.75 -2.97
N PRO A 100 9.60 1.87 -4.02
CA PRO A 100 8.89 3.10 -4.34
C PRO A 100 8.05 3.63 -3.17
N ARG A 101 7.57 2.75 -2.28
CA ARG A 101 6.77 3.13 -1.11
C ARG A 101 7.61 3.86 -0.09
N LEU A 102 8.86 3.44 0.13
CA LEU A 102 9.80 4.12 1.00
C LEU A 102 10.21 5.45 0.36
N ASN A 103 10.62 5.43 -0.91
CA ASN A 103 11.06 6.62 -1.65
C ASN A 103 9.97 7.71 -1.69
N SER A 104 8.69 7.34 -1.76
CA SER A 104 7.58 8.30 -1.74
C SER A 104 7.44 9.09 -0.44
N GLN A 105 8.00 8.59 0.66
CA GLN A 105 7.95 9.20 2.00
C GLN A 105 9.17 10.07 2.29
N LEU A 106 10.20 10.04 1.44
CA LEU A 106 11.45 10.75 1.63
C LEU A 106 11.39 12.19 1.11
N SER A 107 12.31 13.02 1.62
CA SER A 107 12.44 14.42 1.23
C SER A 107 12.76 14.56 -0.26
N ARG A 108 12.16 15.59 -0.89
CA ARG A 108 12.43 15.96 -2.29
C ARG A 108 13.59 16.93 -2.43
N GLU A 109 14.10 17.46 -1.32
CA GLU A 109 15.26 18.33 -1.32
C GLU A 109 16.48 17.58 -1.86
N MET A 110 17.28 18.24 -2.68
CA MET A 110 18.54 17.68 -3.22
C MET A 110 18.41 16.32 -3.92
N ASN A 111 17.21 15.92 -4.32
CA ASN A 111 16.92 14.57 -4.83
C ASN A 111 17.20 13.42 -3.83
N TYR A 112 17.08 13.68 -2.52
CA TYR A 112 17.29 12.67 -1.48
C TYR A 112 16.45 11.40 -1.68
N TYR A 113 15.19 11.53 -2.09
CA TYR A 113 14.32 10.40 -2.45
C TYR A 113 14.81 9.50 -3.61
N ARG A 114 15.80 9.94 -4.40
CA ARG A 114 16.39 9.15 -5.50
C ARG A 114 17.62 8.36 -5.07
N GLU A 115 18.13 8.60 -3.87
CA GLU A 115 19.24 7.84 -3.32
C GLU A 115 18.77 6.46 -2.83
N ARG A 116 19.73 5.57 -2.56
CA ARG A 116 19.45 4.21 -2.08
C ARG A 116 19.20 4.25 -0.57
N HIS A 117 17.95 4.05 -0.17
CA HIS A 117 17.55 4.02 1.24
C HIS A 117 17.09 2.61 1.60
N CYS A 118 17.94 1.89 2.33
CA CYS A 118 17.57 0.57 2.82
C CYS A 118 16.76 0.69 4.12
N PRO A 119 15.73 -0.16 4.33
CA PRO A 119 15.04 -0.23 5.60
C PRO A 119 16.00 -0.64 6.73
N PRO A 120 15.72 -0.20 7.96
CA PRO A 120 16.49 -0.63 9.13
C PRO A 120 16.36 -2.15 9.31
N LEU A 121 17.34 -2.77 9.96
CA LEU A 121 17.41 -4.23 10.10
C LEU A 121 16.16 -4.85 10.72
N GLU A 122 15.49 -4.11 11.61
CA GLU A 122 14.26 -4.53 12.29
C GLU A 122 13.09 -4.73 11.31
N ASN A 123 13.11 -4.00 10.20
CA ASN A 123 12.12 -4.04 9.14
C ASN A 123 12.58 -4.88 7.93
N THR A 124 13.74 -5.54 8.01
CA THR A 124 14.23 -6.41 6.92
C THR A 124 13.70 -7.83 7.08
N PRO A 125 13.00 -8.39 6.08
CA PRO A 125 12.54 -9.77 6.17
C PRO A 125 13.72 -10.74 6.30
N LEU A 126 13.55 -11.77 7.14
CA LEU A 126 14.55 -12.81 7.36
C LEU A 126 14.04 -14.12 6.78
N CYS A 127 14.42 -14.42 5.54
CA CYS A 127 14.02 -15.63 4.84
C CYS A 127 15.10 -16.08 3.85
N LEU A 128 15.05 -17.34 3.44
CA LEU A 128 15.92 -17.91 2.41
C LEU A 128 15.26 -17.80 1.03
N VAL A 129 16.00 -17.28 0.05
CA VAL A 129 15.58 -17.38 -1.34
C VAL A 129 15.71 -18.84 -1.77
N PRO A 130 14.62 -19.50 -2.20
CA PRO A 130 14.67 -20.91 -2.57
C PRO A 130 15.54 -21.08 -3.83
N PRO A 131 16.29 -22.19 -3.93
CA PRO A 131 17.02 -22.50 -5.16
C PRO A 131 16.04 -22.72 -6.33
N PRO A 132 16.41 -22.33 -7.56
CA PRO A 132 15.55 -22.56 -8.72
C PRO A 132 15.39 -24.05 -9.02
N SER A 133 14.31 -24.39 -9.74
CA SER A 133 14.06 -25.78 -10.16
C SER A 133 15.24 -26.33 -10.96
N GLY A 134 15.74 -27.50 -10.55
CA GLY A 134 16.88 -28.16 -11.19
C GLY A 134 18.26 -27.65 -10.74
N TYR A 135 18.33 -26.72 -9.76
CA TYR A 135 19.59 -26.33 -9.16
C TYR A 135 20.27 -27.53 -8.49
N LYS A 136 21.54 -27.74 -8.80
CA LYS A 136 22.37 -28.78 -8.19
C LYS A 136 23.38 -28.12 -7.28
N VAL A 137 23.41 -28.53 -6.01
CA VAL A 137 24.45 -28.11 -5.06
C VAL A 137 25.81 -28.54 -5.63
N SER A 138 26.76 -27.60 -5.65
CA SER A 138 28.10 -27.90 -6.13
C SER A 138 28.80 -28.92 -5.24
N VAL A 139 29.66 -29.73 -5.85
CA VAL A 139 30.52 -30.68 -5.15
C VAL A 139 31.42 -29.87 -4.20
N GLN A 140 31.39 -30.22 -2.91
CA GLN A 140 32.17 -29.51 -1.91
C GLN A 140 33.67 -29.77 -2.10
N TRP A 141 34.50 -28.81 -1.69
CA TRP A 141 35.94 -29.03 -1.61
C TRP A 141 36.24 -29.96 -0.42
N PRO A 142 37.19 -30.90 -0.48
CA PRO A 142 38.15 -31.17 -1.57
C PRO A 142 37.64 -32.17 -2.63
N GLU A 143 36.45 -32.74 -2.47
CA GLU A 143 35.89 -33.77 -3.38
C GLU A 143 35.75 -33.27 -4.83
N SER A 144 35.61 -31.95 -5.01
CA SER A 144 35.62 -31.31 -6.33
C SER A 144 36.93 -31.52 -7.11
N LEU A 145 38.05 -31.83 -6.46
CA LEU A 145 39.34 -32.07 -7.10
C LEU A 145 39.39 -33.35 -7.96
N HIS A 146 38.60 -34.37 -7.59
CA HIS A 146 38.64 -35.69 -8.24
C HIS A 146 37.47 -35.93 -9.20
N LYS A 147 36.56 -34.95 -9.34
CA LYS A 147 35.27 -35.11 -10.02
C LYS A 147 35.18 -34.32 -11.34
N VAL A 148 36.35 -33.96 -11.90
CA VAL A 148 36.52 -33.31 -13.21
C VAL A 148 36.37 -34.33 -14.34
#